data_AF-A0A533RYM6-F1
#
_entry.id   AF-A0A533RYM6-F1
#
_cell.length_a   1.000
_cell.length_b   1.000
_cell.length_c   1.000
_cell.angle_alpha   90.00
_cell.angle_beta   90.00
_cell.angle_gamma   90.00
#
_symmetry.space_group_name_H-M   'P 1'
#
loop_
_entity.id
_entity.type
_entity.pdbx_description
1 polymer ?
#
loop_
_entity_poly.entity_id
_entity_poly.type
_entity_poly.pdbx_seq_one_letter_code
_entity_poly.pdbx_strand_id
1 'polypeptide(L)'
;MATAATAKNKPHAVGVGSPRRKLVMGIVFLFFSAIVFLVFFRNTAADLSTSFGLTPGGIKQGAVGSWVVKSQLTLGIIGGLTLLAGIYQLVRGFGKRTNAILGLIALMFLFAFLTFAAKGKSVNVGGLISSSLSLAVPVILGAYSGILCERSGIVNIGIEGMMLMGALVGALVGSVSKSPWIGLLGSIASSMLLAWVLAWLSIKYKINQIITGTVINIFATGMTSFISAKFMQTNEALNNTPMFGRVPI
;
A
#
# COMPACT_ATOMS: atom_id res chain seq x y z
N MET A 1 39.57 11.29 -57.25
CA MET A 1 39.07 9.97 -56.81
C MET A 1 38.30 10.19 -55.50
N ALA A 2 36.97 10.02 -55.58
CA ALA A 2 35.94 9.93 -54.51
C ALA A 2 35.97 10.87 -53.28
N THR A 3 35.16 11.92 -53.35
CA THR A 3 34.52 12.62 -52.22
C THR A 3 33.56 11.66 -51.48
N ALA A 4 33.86 11.34 -50.22
CA ALA A 4 33.00 10.54 -49.36
C ALA A 4 31.80 11.37 -48.88
N ALA A 5 30.61 11.07 -49.39
CA ALA A 5 29.36 11.65 -48.96
C ALA A 5 29.04 11.22 -47.52
N THR A 6 28.93 12.21 -46.62
CA THR A 6 28.43 12.05 -45.26
C THR A 6 26.96 11.64 -45.31
N ALA A 7 26.69 10.37 -45.03
CA ALA A 7 25.33 9.87 -44.83
C ALA A 7 24.74 10.53 -43.57
N LYS A 8 23.89 11.54 -43.76
CA LYS A 8 23.04 12.11 -42.71
C LYS A 8 22.14 11.01 -42.17
N ASN A 9 22.49 10.45 -41.02
CA ASN A 9 21.64 9.54 -40.28
C ASN A 9 20.40 10.33 -39.85
N LYS A 10 19.26 10.13 -40.53
CA LYS A 10 18.00 10.76 -40.16
C LYS A 10 17.66 10.26 -38.76
N PRO A 11 17.38 11.13 -37.78
CA PRO A 11 16.92 10.67 -36.47
C PRO A 11 15.67 9.81 -36.71
N HIS A 12 15.71 8.56 -36.27
CA HIS A 12 14.53 7.70 -36.24
C HIS A 12 13.46 8.45 -35.46
N ALA A 13 12.48 9.00 -36.17
CA ALA A 13 11.31 9.57 -35.53
C ALA A 13 10.65 8.42 -34.76
N VAL A 14 10.78 8.43 -33.44
CA VAL A 14 10.04 7.54 -32.53
C VAL A 14 8.58 8.00 -32.58
N GLY A 15 7.92 7.62 -33.66
CA GLY A 15 6.59 8.04 -34.03
C GLY A 15 5.66 6.84 -34.08
N VAL A 16 4.55 6.96 -33.36
CA VAL A 16 3.38 6.08 -33.33
C VAL A 16 3.57 4.85 -32.42
N GLY A 17 2.84 4.85 -31.28
CA GLY A 17 2.81 3.72 -30.35
C GLY A 17 2.44 2.43 -31.07
N SER A 18 3.13 1.34 -30.73
CA SER A 18 2.97 0.06 -31.43
C SER A 18 1.49 -0.35 -31.51
N PRO A 19 1.01 -0.90 -32.65
CA PRO A 19 -0.37 -1.37 -32.81
C PRO A 19 -0.80 -2.32 -31.68
N ARG A 20 0.13 -3.16 -31.21
CA ARG A 20 -0.05 -4.06 -30.06
C ARG A 20 -0.37 -3.29 -28.77
N ARG A 21 0.34 -2.20 -28.47
CA ARG A 21 0.09 -1.39 -27.27
C ARG A 21 -1.29 -0.72 -27.30
N LYS A 22 -1.73 -0.24 -28.46
CA LYS A 22 -3.07 0.32 -28.64
C LYS A 22 -4.15 -0.71 -28.29
N LEU A 23 -4.01 -1.92 -28.85
CA LEU A 23 -4.94 -3.02 -28.63
C LEU A 23 -4.95 -3.48 -27.17
N VAL A 24 -3.78 -3.74 -26.59
CA VAL A 24 -3.64 -4.17 -25.18
C VAL A 24 -4.25 -3.14 -24.23
N MET A 25 -3.94 -1.85 -24.39
CA MET A 25 -4.49 -0.80 -23.53
C MET A 25 -6.01 -0.65 -23.69
N GLY A 26 -6.53 -0.77 -24.92
CA GLY A 26 -7.97 -0.75 -25.15
C GLY A 26 -8.69 -1.92 -24.47
N ILE A 27 -8.14 -3.13 -24.54
CA ILE A 27 -8.65 -4.32 -23.84
C ILE A 27 -8.62 -4.11 -22.32
N VAL A 28 -7.54 -3.55 -21.77
CA VAL A 28 -7.44 -3.25 -20.33
C VAL A 28 -8.54 -2.28 -19.89
N PHE A 29 -8.83 -1.23 -20.67
CA PHE A 29 -9.88 -0.27 -20.35
C PHE A 29 -11.27 -0.91 -20.40
N LEU A 30 -11.54 -1.74 -21.42
CA LEU A 30 -12.78 -2.50 -21.53
C LEU A 30 -12.93 -3.50 -20.39
N PHE A 31 -11.85 -4.12 -19.94
CA PHE A 31 -11.85 -5.03 -18.80
C PHE A 31 -12.27 -4.31 -17.51
N PHE A 32 -11.71 -3.13 -17.22
CA PHE A 32 -12.14 -2.33 -16.08
C PHE A 32 -13.61 -1.93 -16.18
N SER A 33 -14.07 -1.50 -17.36
CA SER A 33 -15.48 -1.18 -17.59
C SER A 33 -16.40 -2.39 -17.37
N ALA A 34 -16.00 -3.57 -17.86
CA ALA A 34 -16.74 -4.81 -17.67
C ALA A 34 -16.86 -5.18 -16.19
N ILE A 35 -15.80 -5.03 -15.39
CA ILE A 35 -15.87 -5.23 -13.93
C ILE A 35 -16.87 -4.25 -13.31
N VAL A 36 -16.80 -2.96 -13.67
CA VAL A 36 -17.71 -1.95 -13.12
C VAL A 36 -19.16 -2.30 -13.43
N PHE A 37 -19.49 -2.75 -14.63
CA PHE A 37 -20.87 -3.10 -14.98
C PHE A 37 -21.31 -4.46 -14.43
N LEU A 38 -20.52 -5.51 -14.65
CA LEU A 38 -20.91 -6.89 -14.32
C LEU A 38 -20.83 -7.19 -12.82
N VAL A 39 -19.87 -6.57 -12.11
CA VAL A 39 -19.63 -6.81 -10.68
C VAL A 39 -20.18 -5.67 -9.83
N PHE A 40 -19.85 -4.41 -10.12
CA PHE A 40 -20.19 -3.32 -9.19
C PHE A 40 -21.62 -2.82 -9.36
N PHE A 41 -21.99 -2.43 -10.58
CA PHE A 41 -23.28 -1.84 -10.91
C PHE A 41 -24.42 -2.84 -10.69
N ARG A 42 -24.29 -4.07 -11.21
CA ARG A 42 -25.31 -5.11 -11.08
C ARG A 42 -25.62 -5.47 -9.62
N ASN A 43 -24.64 -5.36 -8.73
CA ASN A 43 -24.76 -5.72 -7.31
C ASN A 43 -25.05 -4.52 -6.40
N THR A 44 -25.53 -3.39 -6.94
CA THR A 44 -25.83 -2.16 -6.19
C THR A 44 -27.23 -1.67 -6.52
N ALA A 45 -28.07 -1.48 -5.50
CA ALA A 45 -29.43 -0.97 -5.67
C ALA A 45 -29.48 0.56 -5.87
N ALA A 46 -30.58 1.04 -6.48
CA ALA A 46 -30.70 2.41 -7.01
C ALA A 46 -30.88 3.49 -5.95
N ASP A 47 -31.44 3.10 -4.81
CA ASP A 47 -31.75 3.92 -3.65
C ASP A 47 -30.54 4.11 -2.73
N LEU A 48 -29.51 3.28 -2.87
CA LEU A 48 -28.32 3.36 -2.03
C LEU A 48 -27.51 4.61 -2.33
N SER A 49 -27.19 5.35 -1.27
CA SER A 49 -26.26 6.48 -1.30
C SER A 49 -25.04 6.14 -0.45
N THR A 50 -23.86 6.42 -0.99
CA THR A 50 -22.57 6.26 -0.30
C THR A 50 -22.06 7.63 0.10
N SER A 51 -21.64 7.76 1.36
CA SER A 51 -21.11 9.01 1.89
C SER A 51 -19.60 8.90 2.11
N PHE A 52 -18.84 9.85 1.59
CA PHE A 52 -17.40 9.96 1.77
C PHE A 52 -17.10 11.12 2.73
N GLY A 53 -16.81 10.78 3.98
CA GLY A 53 -16.39 11.73 5.01
C GLY A 53 -14.95 12.18 4.77
N LEU A 54 -14.73 13.48 4.67
CA LEU A 54 -13.41 14.07 4.45
C LEU A 54 -12.74 14.53 5.75
N THR A 55 -13.47 14.56 6.86
CA THR A 55 -12.97 14.98 8.16
C THR A 55 -12.47 13.75 8.96
N PRO A 56 -11.18 13.67 9.30
CA PRO A 56 -10.66 12.65 10.21
C PRO A 56 -11.38 12.72 11.57
N GLY A 57 -11.59 11.56 12.21
CA GLY A 57 -12.25 11.50 13.52
C GLY A 57 -11.48 12.32 14.58
N GLY A 58 -12.21 13.05 15.42
CA GLY A 58 -11.64 13.84 16.53
C GLY A 58 -11.42 15.33 16.23
N ILE A 59 -11.60 15.77 14.98
CA ILE A 59 -11.47 17.18 14.59
C ILE A 59 -12.86 17.84 14.57
N LYS A 60 -13.07 18.85 15.42
CA LYS A 60 -14.33 19.63 15.49
C LYS A 60 -14.24 21.01 14.82
N GLN A 61 -13.04 21.51 14.54
CA GLN A 61 -12.81 22.80 13.86
C GLN A 61 -12.24 22.55 12.46
N GLY A 62 -12.80 23.21 11.44
CA GLY A 62 -12.41 23.00 10.04
C GLY A 62 -13.01 21.73 9.40
N ALA A 63 -14.10 21.19 9.97
CA ALA A 63 -14.77 20.01 9.43
C ALA A 63 -15.34 20.29 8.03
N VAL A 64 -14.94 19.47 7.06
CA VAL A 64 -15.44 19.51 5.70
C VAL A 64 -16.65 18.58 5.58
N GLY A 65 -17.71 19.05 4.90
CA GLY A 65 -18.92 18.28 4.67
C GLY A 65 -18.64 16.96 3.94
N SER A 66 -19.44 15.93 4.23
CA SER A 66 -19.29 14.63 3.57
C SER A 66 -19.82 14.69 2.13
N TRP A 67 -19.10 14.05 1.21
CA TRP A 67 -19.53 13.92 -0.18
C TRP A 67 -20.47 12.73 -0.33
N VAL A 68 -21.73 12.98 -0.64
CA VAL A 68 -22.74 11.93 -0.83
C VAL A 68 -22.95 11.69 -2.32
N VAL A 69 -22.81 10.45 -2.75
CA VAL A 69 -23.03 10.02 -4.13
C VAL A 69 -24.09 8.94 -4.18
N LYS A 70 -24.96 8.99 -5.20
CA LYS A 70 -25.90 7.91 -5.49
C LYS A 70 -25.13 6.74 -6.08
N SER A 71 -24.98 5.66 -5.33
CA SER A 71 -23.98 4.61 -5.60
C SER A 71 -24.16 4.00 -6.99
N GLN A 72 -25.39 3.63 -7.37
CA GLN A 72 -25.65 3.03 -8.67
C GLN A 72 -25.43 4.02 -9.84
N LEU A 73 -25.86 5.28 -9.69
CA LEU A 73 -25.70 6.30 -10.74
C LEU A 73 -24.21 6.57 -10.99
N THR A 74 -23.43 6.74 -9.93
CA THR A 74 -21.99 6.99 -10.03
C THR A 74 -21.25 5.83 -10.70
N LEU A 75 -21.59 4.58 -10.34
CA LEU A 75 -21.04 3.39 -10.99
C LEU A 75 -21.41 3.33 -12.48
N GLY A 76 -22.66 3.69 -12.83
CA GLY A 76 -23.10 3.74 -14.22
C GLY A 76 -22.33 4.77 -15.06
N ILE A 77 -22.12 5.97 -14.53
CA ILE A 77 -21.35 7.03 -15.20
C ILE A 77 -19.90 6.61 -15.40
N ILE A 78 -19.24 6.10 -14.35
CA ILE A 78 -17.84 5.66 -14.44
C ILE A 78 -17.69 4.47 -15.38
N GLY A 79 -18.59 3.50 -15.30
CA GLY A 79 -18.63 2.35 -16.22
C GLY A 79 -18.77 2.80 -17.67
N GLY A 80 -19.65 3.76 -17.94
CA GLY A 80 -19.86 4.33 -19.28
C GLY A 80 -18.64 5.10 -19.80
N LEU A 81 -18.05 5.97 -18.98
CA LEU A 81 -16.86 6.75 -19.37
C LEU A 81 -15.65 5.84 -19.65
N THR A 82 -15.43 4.82 -18.82
CA THR A 82 -14.36 3.82 -19.03
C THR A 82 -14.62 2.96 -20.28
N LEU A 83 -15.89 2.62 -20.56
CA LEU A 83 -16.29 1.91 -21.79
C LEU A 83 -15.95 2.73 -23.04
N LEU A 84 -16.39 3.99 -23.07
CA LEU A 84 -16.17 4.90 -24.18
C LEU A 84 -14.67 5.15 -24.41
N ALA A 85 -13.89 5.31 -23.34
CA ALA A 85 -12.45 5.43 -23.43
C ALA A 85 -11.78 4.16 -23.98
N GLY A 86 -12.25 2.97 -23.60
CA GLY A 86 -11.78 1.69 -24.14
C GLY A 86 -12.07 1.53 -25.62
N ILE A 87 -13.31 1.82 -26.06
CA ILE A 87 -13.70 1.79 -27.46
C ILE A 87 -12.88 2.81 -28.26
N TYR A 88 -12.76 4.04 -27.78
CA TYR A 88 -11.97 5.08 -28.44
C TYR A 88 -10.50 4.67 -28.58
N GLN A 89 -9.92 4.07 -27.53
CA GLN A 89 -8.55 3.58 -27.55
C GLN A 89 -8.34 2.51 -28.62
N LEU A 90 -9.32 1.62 -28.87
CA LEU A 90 -9.26 0.61 -29.93
C LEU A 90 -9.44 1.21 -31.33
N VAL A 91 -10.38 2.14 -31.51
CA VAL A 91 -10.69 2.73 -32.82
C VAL A 91 -9.64 3.75 -33.25
N ARG A 92 -9.40 4.79 -32.45
CA ARG A 92 -8.51 5.91 -32.81
C ARG A 92 -7.19 5.87 -32.04
N GLY A 93 -7.21 5.49 -30.77
CA GLY A 93 -6.04 5.48 -29.91
C GLY A 93 -5.64 6.88 -29.43
N PHE A 94 -5.13 6.97 -28.21
CA PHE A 94 -4.75 8.24 -27.57
C PHE A 94 -3.26 8.61 -27.74
N GLY A 95 -2.49 7.80 -28.47
CA GLY A 95 -1.07 8.06 -28.76
C GLY A 95 -0.25 8.30 -27.49
N LYS A 96 0.46 9.45 -27.43
CA LYS A 96 1.30 9.83 -26.28
C LYS A 96 0.53 9.99 -24.96
N ARG A 97 -0.78 10.29 -25.01
CA ARG A 97 -1.62 10.49 -23.82
C ARG A 97 -2.16 9.20 -23.20
N THR A 98 -1.88 8.04 -23.81
CA THR A 98 -2.40 6.74 -23.33
C THR A 98 -2.06 6.47 -21.85
N ASN A 99 -0.87 6.84 -21.38
CA ASN A 99 -0.49 6.64 -19.97
C ASN A 99 -1.25 7.56 -19.01
N ALA A 100 -1.50 8.81 -19.40
CA ALA A 100 -2.29 9.73 -18.59
C ALA A 100 -3.75 9.24 -18.47
N ILE A 101 -4.29 8.70 -19.57
CA ILE A 101 -5.65 8.14 -19.59
C ILE A 101 -5.74 6.84 -18.80
N LEU A 102 -4.71 6.00 -18.84
CA LEU A 102 -4.61 4.84 -17.96
C LEU A 102 -4.63 5.26 -16.48
N GLY A 103 -3.86 6.29 -16.11
CA GLY A 103 -3.88 6.85 -14.75
C GLY A 103 -5.27 7.38 -14.36
N LEU A 104 -5.94 8.11 -15.25
CA LEU A 104 -7.30 8.58 -15.03
C LEU A 104 -8.30 7.42 -14.86
N ILE A 105 -8.24 6.41 -15.73
CA ILE A 105 -9.11 5.22 -15.64
C ILE A 105 -8.84 4.46 -14.34
N ALA A 106 -7.59 4.32 -13.91
CA ALA A 106 -7.25 3.70 -12.65
C ALA A 106 -7.84 4.47 -11.46
N LEU A 107 -7.81 5.81 -11.48
CA LEU A 107 -8.41 6.65 -10.44
C LEU A 107 -9.94 6.53 -10.45
N MET A 108 -10.57 6.56 -11.61
CA MET A 108 -12.01 6.34 -11.75
C MET A 108 -12.43 4.94 -11.28
N PHE A 109 -11.64 3.93 -11.62
CA PHE A 109 -11.87 2.55 -11.18
C PHE A 109 -11.73 2.41 -9.67
N LEU A 110 -10.71 3.04 -9.07
CA LEU A 110 -10.54 3.09 -7.61
C LEU A 110 -11.76 3.74 -6.95
N PHE A 111 -12.22 4.87 -7.47
CA PHE A 111 -13.41 5.56 -6.94
C PHE A 111 -14.70 4.72 -7.11
N ALA A 112 -14.85 4.02 -8.24
CA ALA A 112 -15.95 3.07 -8.45
C ALA A 112 -15.87 1.90 -7.45
N PHE A 113 -14.67 1.34 -7.24
CA PHE A 113 -14.45 0.27 -6.26
C PHE A 113 -14.80 0.73 -4.84
N LEU A 114 -14.38 1.94 -4.43
CA LEU A 114 -14.71 2.50 -3.12
C LEU A 114 -16.21 2.73 -2.96
N THR A 115 -16.87 3.23 -4.01
CA THR A 115 -18.34 3.42 -4.02
C THR A 115 -19.07 2.09 -3.88
N PHE A 116 -18.60 1.06 -4.57
CA PHE A 116 -19.15 -0.30 -4.48
C PHE A 116 -18.92 -0.94 -3.11
N ALA A 117 -17.69 -0.88 -2.60
CA ALA A 117 -17.30 -1.45 -1.31
C ALA A 117 -18.08 -0.82 -0.15
N ALA A 118 -18.47 0.44 -0.30
CA ALA A 118 -19.24 1.20 0.68
C ALA A 118 -20.69 1.49 0.26
N LYS A 119 -21.27 0.66 -0.60
CA LYS A 119 -22.68 0.81 -1.01
C LYS A 119 -23.60 0.89 0.22
N GLY A 120 -24.35 1.98 0.33
CA GLY A 120 -25.25 2.23 1.47
C GLY A 120 -24.57 2.53 2.82
N LYS A 121 -23.25 2.75 2.85
CA LYS A 121 -22.46 3.04 4.06
C LYS A 121 -21.67 4.35 3.91
N SER A 122 -21.12 4.82 5.03
CA SER A 122 -20.19 5.94 5.07
C SER A 122 -18.73 5.46 5.15
N VAL A 123 -17.84 6.03 4.34
CA VAL A 123 -16.38 5.84 4.40
C VAL A 123 -15.74 7.12 4.88
N ASN A 124 -14.96 7.06 5.96
CA ASN A 124 -14.15 8.20 6.40
C ASN A 124 -12.82 8.23 5.63
N VAL A 125 -12.84 8.84 4.44
CA VAL A 125 -11.65 9.02 3.60
C VAL A 125 -10.59 9.85 4.32
N GLY A 126 -10.99 10.90 5.04
CA GLY A 126 -10.05 11.70 5.84
C GLY A 126 -9.32 10.86 6.90
N GLY A 127 -10.08 10.02 7.61
CA GLY A 127 -9.54 9.08 8.59
C GLY A 127 -8.64 8.01 7.97
N LEU A 128 -9.00 7.49 6.79
CA LEU A 128 -8.15 6.53 6.05
C LEU A 128 -6.81 7.17 5.65
N ILE A 129 -6.83 8.39 5.12
CA ILE A 129 -5.60 9.11 4.75
C ILE A 129 -4.75 9.39 5.99
N SER A 130 -5.35 9.89 7.07
CA SER A 130 -4.64 10.17 8.32
C SER A 130 -4.02 8.90 8.91
N SER A 131 -4.76 7.80 8.96
CA SER A 131 -4.25 6.52 9.47
C SER A 131 -3.16 5.95 8.58
N SER A 132 -3.32 6.06 7.26
CA SER A 132 -2.31 5.62 6.29
C SER A 132 -1.01 6.38 6.48
N LEU A 133 -1.09 7.70 6.71
CA LEU A 133 0.09 8.53 6.97
C LEU A 133 0.75 8.15 8.30
N SER A 134 -0.02 7.94 9.36
CA SER A 134 0.52 7.50 10.66
C SER A 134 1.20 6.13 10.58
N LEU A 135 0.66 5.19 9.80
CA LEU A 135 1.27 3.87 9.57
C LEU A 135 2.44 3.91 8.59
N ALA A 136 2.49 4.87 7.66
CA ALA A 136 3.60 5.02 6.73
C ALA A 136 4.90 5.42 7.45
N VAL A 137 4.83 6.22 8.52
CA VAL A 137 6.01 6.67 9.27
C VAL A 137 6.89 5.49 9.74
N PRO A 138 6.39 4.51 10.53
CA PRO A 138 7.22 3.39 10.95
C PRO A 138 7.69 2.50 9.79
N VAL A 139 6.88 2.36 8.72
CA VAL A 139 7.28 1.59 7.52
C VAL A 139 8.44 2.25 6.79
N ILE A 140 8.45 3.59 6.68
CA ILE A 140 9.56 4.36 6.07
C ILE A 140 10.83 4.20 6.91
N LEU A 141 10.72 4.26 8.25
CA LEU A 141 11.86 4.01 9.13
C LEU A 141 12.41 2.59 8.98
N GLY A 142 11.52 1.60 8.81
CA GLY A 142 11.89 0.25 8.42
C GLY A 142 12.66 0.25 7.09
N ALA A 143 12.06 0.76 6.01
CA ALA A 143 12.69 0.81 4.69
C ALA A 143 14.08 1.48 4.71
N TYR A 144 14.25 2.54 5.51
CA TYR A 144 15.53 3.21 5.70
C TYR A 144 16.60 2.26 6.28
N SER A 145 16.25 1.43 7.26
CA SER A 145 17.17 0.40 7.77
C SER A 145 17.55 -0.63 6.70
N GLY A 146 16.63 -0.96 5.78
CA GLY A 146 16.92 -1.83 4.63
C GLY A 146 17.99 -1.25 3.70
N ILE A 147 17.89 0.05 3.40
CA ILE A 147 18.90 0.78 2.61
C ILE A 147 20.26 0.75 3.32
N LEU A 148 20.29 0.90 4.65
CA LEU A 148 21.53 0.80 5.43
C LEU A 148 22.12 -0.62 5.37
N CYS A 149 21.29 -1.66 5.46
CA CYS A 149 21.74 -3.06 5.32
C CYS A 149 22.35 -3.32 3.94
N GLU A 150 21.76 -2.82 2.87
CA GLU A 150 22.27 -3.00 1.50
C GLU A 150 23.68 -2.42 1.34
N ARG A 151 23.99 -1.31 2.01
CA ARG A 151 25.35 -0.75 2.03
C ARG A 151 26.40 -1.67 2.67
N SER A 152 25.97 -2.58 3.55
CA SER A 152 26.81 -3.62 4.16
C SER A 152 26.83 -4.93 3.38
N GLY A 153 26.16 -4.98 2.22
CA GLY A 153 26.09 -6.18 1.37
C GLY A 153 25.02 -7.20 1.80
N ILE A 154 24.11 -6.82 2.70
CA ILE A 154 23.03 -7.69 3.20
C ILE A 154 21.67 -7.08 2.86
N VAL A 155 20.85 -7.80 2.10
CA VAL A 155 19.46 -7.44 1.81
C VAL A 155 18.56 -7.95 2.93
N ASN A 156 17.93 -7.02 3.66
CA ASN A 156 17.07 -7.37 4.80
C ASN A 156 15.61 -7.58 4.40
N ILE A 157 15.29 -8.79 3.92
CA ILE A 157 13.91 -9.19 3.60
C ILE A 157 13.07 -9.49 4.86
N GLY A 158 13.74 -9.76 6.00
CA GLY A 158 13.09 -10.13 7.28
C GLY A 158 12.59 -8.96 8.12
N ILE A 159 12.52 -7.74 7.54
CA ILE A 159 12.30 -6.52 8.31
C ILE A 159 10.92 -6.45 8.97
N GLU A 160 9.89 -6.95 8.30
CA GLU A 160 8.53 -7.00 8.81
C GLU A 160 8.47 -7.86 10.09
N GLY A 161 9.15 -9.01 10.08
CA GLY A 161 9.28 -9.86 11.25
C GLY A 161 10.04 -9.21 12.40
N MET A 162 11.09 -8.44 12.11
CA MET A 162 11.82 -7.67 13.12
C MET A 162 10.96 -6.58 13.74
N MET A 163 10.10 -5.92 12.96
CA MET A 163 9.13 -4.93 13.45
C MET A 163 8.06 -5.59 14.32
N LEU A 164 7.51 -6.73 13.89
CA LEU A 164 6.50 -7.48 14.64
C LEU A 164 7.04 -7.96 16.00
N MET A 165 8.22 -8.58 16.03
CA MET A 165 8.82 -9.03 17.29
C MET A 165 9.23 -7.85 18.17
N GLY A 166 9.76 -6.77 17.61
CA GLY A 166 10.08 -5.55 18.34
C GLY A 166 8.83 -4.95 19.01
N ALA A 167 7.70 -4.90 18.30
CA ALA A 167 6.43 -4.43 18.84
C ALA A 167 5.91 -5.32 19.97
N LEU A 168 5.91 -6.65 19.77
CA LEU A 168 5.47 -7.62 20.79
C LEU A 168 6.33 -7.52 22.06
N VAL A 169 7.65 -7.61 21.92
CA VAL A 169 8.57 -7.60 23.07
C VAL A 169 8.52 -6.26 23.77
N GLY A 170 8.42 -5.15 23.03
CA GLY A 170 8.25 -3.83 23.61
C GLY A 170 7.00 -3.69 24.46
N ALA A 171 5.86 -4.14 23.93
CA ALA A 171 4.60 -4.15 24.64
C ALA A 171 4.65 -5.07 25.88
N LEU A 172 5.17 -6.28 25.73
CA LEU A 172 5.27 -7.24 26.83
C LEU A 172 6.18 -6.72 27.96
N VAL A 173 7.42 -6.35 27.62
CA VAL A 173 8.43 -5.89 28.58
C VAL A 173 8.02 -4.57 29.21
N GLY A 174 7.48 -3.63 28.44
CA GLY A 174 6.99 -2.36 28.95
C GLY A 174 5.78 -2.53 29.89
N SER A 175 4.90 -3.51 29.60
CA SER A 175 3.75 -3.84 30.47
C SER A 175 4.17 -4.47 31.80
N VAL A 176 5.17 -5.35 31.78
CA VAL A 176 5.71 -6.00 33.00
C VAL A 176 6.51 -5.03 33.84
N SER A 177 7.42 -4.27 33.21
CA SER A 177 8.31 -3.33 33.91
C SER A 177 7.64 -2.02 34.30
N LYS A 178 6.45 -1.72 33.76
CA LYS A 178 5.76 -0.44 33.89
C LYS A 178 6.64 0.76 33.49
N SER A 179 7.56 0.56 32.54
CA SER A 179 8.44 1.60 32.02
C SER A 179 8.50 1.57 30.48
N PRO A 180 8.16 2.68 29.80
CA PRO A 180 8.22 2.74 28.33
C PRO A 180 9.66 2.65 27.81
N TRP A 181 10.64 3.11 28.60
CA TRP A 181 12.06 3.04 28.26
C TRP A 181 12.58 1.62 28.28
N ILE A 182 12.19 0.82 29.28
CA ILE A 182 12.60 -0.59 29.36
C ILE A 182 11.92 -1.39 28.24
N GLY A 183 10.66 -1.09 27.93
CA GLY A 183 9.98 -1.62 26.74
C GLY A 183 10.75 -1.33 25.45
N LEU A 184 11.15 -0.07 25.23
CA LEU A 184 11.94 0.32 24.06
C LEU A 184 13.27 -0.45 23.95
N LEU A 185 14.00 -0.60 25.06
CA LEU A 185 15.24 -1.39 25.08
C LEU A 185 14.97 -2.87 24.75
N GLY A 186 13.87 -3.43 25.27
CA GLY A 186 13.41 -4.78 24.94
C GLY A 186 13.11 -4.94 23.44
N SER A 187 12.42 -3.97 22.84
CA SER A 187 12.18 -3.94 21.39
C SER A 187 13.48 -3.97 20.61
N ILE A 188 14.42 -3.06 20.92
CA ILE A 188 15.73 -2.95 20.25
C ILE A 188 16.48 -4.27 20.36
N ALA A 189 16.58 -4.84 21.56
CA ALA A 189 17.29 -6.09 21.79
C ALA A 189 16.71 -7.26 20.98
N SER A 190 15.37 -7.38 20.94
CA SER A 190 14.71 -8.44 20.17
C SER A 190 14.93 -8.32 18.65
N SER A 191 14.84 -7.10 18.10
CA SER A 191 15.08 -6.85 16.68
C SER A 191 16.57 -7.02 16.34
N MET A 192 17.49 -6.60 17.21
CA MET A 192 18.92 -6.83 17.05
C MET A 192 19.26 -8.32 17.02
N LEU A 193 18.62 -9.14 17.87
CA LEU A 193 18.82 -10.58 17.87
C LEU A 193 18.41 -11.19 16.53
N LEU A 194 17.25 -10.82 15.99
CA LEU A 194 16.79 -11.32 14.68
C LEU A 194 17.67 -10.82 13.53
N ALA A 195 18.12 -9.57 13.58
CA ALA A 195 19.08 -9.02 12.61
C ALA A 195 20.42 -9.76 12.67
N TRP A 196 20.88 -10.10 13.88
CA TRP A 196 22.08 -10.90 14.08
C TRP A 196 21.93 -12.31 13.50
N VAL A 197 20.78 -12.98 13.71
CA VAL A 197 20.49 -14.29 13.10
C VAL A 197 20.51 -14.20 11.58
N LEU A 198 19.87 -13.19 10.98
CA LEU A 198 19.90 -12.97 9.54
C LEU A 198 21.35 -12.82 9.03
N ALA A 199 22.12 -11.94 9.66
CA ALA A 199 23.51 -11.67 9.29
C ALA A 199 24.38 -12.92 9.47
N TRP A 200 24.21 -13.65 10.56
CA TRP A 200 24.95 -14.87 10.86
C TRP A 200 24.71 -15.96 9.82
N LEU A 201 23.43 -16.22 9.48
CA LEU A 201 23.07 -17.19 8.44
C LEU A 201 23.55 -16.76 7.04
N SER A 202 23.51 -15.47 6.75
CA SER A 202 23.88 -14.95 5.43
C SER A 202 25.40 -14.87 5.24
N ILE A 203 26.15 -14.47 6.27
CA ILE A 203 27.61 -14.29 6.18
C ILE A 203 28.35 -15.61 6.41
N LYS A 204 28.02 -16.32 7.50
CA LYS A 204 28.75 -17.55 7.87
C LYS A 204 28.32 -18.74 7.02
N TYR A 205 27.02 -18.91 6.84
CA TYR A 205 26.46 -20.07 6.14
C TYR A 205 26.11 -19.81 4.67
N LYS A 206 26.25 -18.56 4.19
CA LYS A 206 26.00 -18.17 2.80
C LYS A 206 24.61 -18.57 2.30
N ILE A 207 23.62 -18.60 3.19
CA ILE A 207 22.23 -18.90 2.83
C ILE A 207 21.65 -17.72 2.06
N ASN A 208 20.77 -18.01 1.10
CA ASN A 208 20.05 -16.98 0.36
C ASN A 208 19.24 -16.09 1.32
N GLN A 209 19.51 -14.79 1.27
CA GLN A 209 18.92 -13.75 2.13
C GLN A 209 17.39 -13.62 1.97
N ILE A 210 16.85 -13.98 0.81
CA ILE A 210 15.41 -14.03 0.56
C ILE A 210 14.79 -15.17 1.39
N ILE A 211 15.42 -16.34 1.42
CA ILE A 211 14.93 -17.51 2.16
C ILE A 211 15.05 -17.25 3.67
N THR A 212 16.20 -16.76 4.15
CA THR A 212 16.36 -16.46 5.58
C THR A 212 15.43 -15.35 6.05
N GLY A 213 15.28 -14.28 5.26
CA GLY A 213 14.35 -13.18 5.57
C GLY A 213 12.89 -13.61 5.60
N THR A 214 12.44 -14.41 4.63
CA THR A 214 11.07 -14.96 4.64
C THR A 214 10.81 -15.88 5.84
N VAL A 215 11.78 -16.73 6.20
CA VAL A 215 11.69 -17.56 7.42
C VAL A 215 11.59 -16.70 8.67
N ILE A 216 12.36 -15.61 8.79
CA ILE A 216 12.26 -14.67 9.92
C ILE A 216 10.86 -14.03 9.99
N ASN A 217 10.28 -13.61 8.86
CA ASN A 217 8.93 -13.05 8.82
C ASN A 217 7.86 -14.06 9.25
N ILE A 218 7.94 -15.31 8.76
CA ILE A 218 7.00 -16.37 9.12
C ILE A 218 7.14 -16.72 10.61
N PHE A 219 8.37 -16.87 11.10
CA PHE A 219 8.65 -17.12 12.51
C PHE A 219 8.09 -16.01 13.39
N ALA A 220 8.38 -14.75 13.07
CA ALA A 220 7.88 -13.61 13.83
C ALA A 220 6.35 -13.56 13.81
N THR A 221 5.72 -13.74 12.65
CA THR A 221 4.25 -13.75 12.53
C THR A 221 3.62 -14.84 13.39
N GLY A 222 4.14 -16.07 13.33
CA GLY A 222 3.64 -17.19 14.13
C GLY A 222 3.88 -16.98 15.63
N MET A 223 5.08 -16.53 16.01
CA MET A 223 5.46 -16.36 17.41
C MET A 223 4.68 -15.22 18.08
N THR A 224 4.57 -14.07 17.41
CA THR A 224 3.78 -12.93 17.90
C THR A 224 2.31 -13.27 18.03
N SER A 225 1.73 -13.96 17.03
CA SER A 225 0.34 -14.40 17.09
C SER A 225 0.09 -15.37 18.24
N PHE A 226 0.97 -16.37 18.43
CA PHE A 226 0.84 -17.34 19.51
C PHE A 226 0.95 -16.69 20.90
N ILE A 227 1.98 -15.87 21.14
CA ILE A 227 2.18 -15.22 22.44
C ILE A 227 1.02 -14.27 22.75
N SER A 228 0.59 -13.49 21.76
CA SER A 228 -0.52 -12.57 21.93
C SER A 228 -1.81 -13.30 22.31
N ALA A 229 -2.19 -14.32 21.53
CA ALA A 229 -3.42 -15.08 21.77
C ALA A 229 -3.38 -15.86 23.10
N LYS A 230 -2.23 -16.44 23.45
CA LYS A 230 -2.14 -17.29 24.65
C LYS A 230 -1.98 -16.50 25.94
N PHE A 231 -1.24 -15.39 25.93
CA PHE A 231 -0.85 -14.68 27.14
C PHE A 231 -1.35 -13.23 27.20
N MET A 232 -1.24 -12.44 26.14
CA MET A 232 -1.54 -11.01 26.20
C MET A 232 -3.03 -10.70 26.11
N GLN A 233 -3.79 -11.48 25.33
CA GLN A 233 -5.24 -11.33 25.22
C GLN A 233 -5.98 -11.91 26.45
N THR A 234 -5.39 -12.91 27.10
CA THR A 234 -5.96 -13.54 28.31
C THR A 234 -5.60 -12.80 29.60
N ASN A 235 -4.48 -12.07 29.61
CA ASN A 235 -4.02 -11.29 30.75
C ASN A 235 -3.78 -9.83 30.35
N GLU A 236 -4.77 -8.98 30.64
CA GLU A 236 -4.72 -7.54 30.34
C GLU A 236 -3.49 -6.83 30.93
N ALA A 237 -2.94 -7.32 32.06
CA ALA A 237 -1.76 -6.72 32.68
C ALA A 237 -0.51 -6.80 31.79
N LEU A 238 -0.45 -7.78 30.88
CA LEU A 238 0.62 -7.97 29.90
C LEU A 238 0.40 -7.18 28.61
N ASN A 239 -0.77 -6.56 28.44
CA ASN A 239 -1.14 -5.73 27.30
C ASN A 239 -1.47 -4.29 27.71
N ASN A 240 -0.86 -3.82 28.80
CA ASN A 240 -1.06 -2.48 29.33
C ASN A 240 0.30 -1.79 29.56
N THR A 241 0.89 -1.37 28.44
CA THR A 241 2.19 -0.70 28.40
C THR A 241 2.02 0.80 28.63
N PRO A 242 2.77 1.42 29.54
CA PRO A 242 2.77 2.88 29.66
C PRO A 242 3.25 3.54 28.37
N MET A 243 2.62 4.65 27.99
CA MET A 243 3.04 5.45 26.85
C MET A 243 4.06 6.51 27.25
N PHE A 244 4.91 6.92 26.32
CA PHE A 244 5.77 8.09 26.53
C PHE A 244 4.93 9.34 26.80
N GLY A 245 5.36 10.15 27.76
CA GLY A 245 4.73 11.43 28.06
C GLY A 245 4.77 12.35 26.85
N ARG A 246 3.71 13.14 26.66
CA ARG A 246 3.71 14.17 25.61
C ARG A 246 4.66 15.28 26.03
N VAL A 247 5.67 15.55 25.21
CA VAL A 247 6.49 16.76 25.37
C VAL A 247 5.63 17.93 24.89
N PRO A 248 5.40 18.95 25.72
CA PRO A 248 4.73 20.17 25.25
C PRO A 248 5.70 20.89 24.29
N ILE A 249 5.38 20.81 23.00
CA ILE A 249 6.04 21.52 21.91
C ILE A 249 5.00 22.36 21.19
#